data_AF-A0A8J4U6B1-F1
#
_entry.id   AF-A0A8J4U6B1-F1
#
_cell.length_a   1.000
_cell.length_b   1.000
_cell.length_c   1.000
_cell.angle_alpha   90.00
_cell.angle_beta   90.00
_cell.angle_gamma   90.00
#
_symmetry.space_group_name_H-M   'P 1'
#
loop_
_entity.id
_entity.type
_entity.pdbx_description
1 polymer ?
#
loop_
_entity_poly.entity_id
_entity_poly.type
_entity_poly.pdbx_seq_one_letter_code
_entity_poly.pdbx_strand_id
1 'polypeptide(L)'
;YDDDTQHAFVGDYSGQITLLKLEGQTYSTITTLKGHEGSIGALWWDPVKRWLFSGASDHSIIMWDIGGRKGRTLLLQGHHERVQALRYLPLSRQLVSCSADGAIAVWNMDLPREEAPHWLHSDSCQRCEQPFFWNIKQMWDTKTLGLRQHHCRKCGKAICGKCSSKNSTYPIMGFEFQVRMCDDCYSTIKEEDRIPMALFHEGKHNISHMDMDLSRGLMVTCGSDRIVK
;
A
#
# COMPACT_ATOMS: atom_id res chain seq x y z
N TYR A 1 11.67 -11.58 10.18
CA TYR A 1 13.05 -11.97 10.46
C TYR A 1 13.44 -12.99 9.42
N ASP A 2 14.64 -12.84 8.87
CA ASP A 2 15.24 -13.74 7.88
C ASP A 2 16.35 -14.53 8.60
N ASP A 3 16.13 -15.83 8.77
CA ASP A 3 17.02 -16.70 9.53
C ASP A 3 18.34 -16.96 8.79
N ASP A 4 18.27 -17.12 7.47
CA ASP A 4 19.44 -17.45 6.63
C ASP A 4 20.45 -16.30 6.62
N THR A 5 19.96 -15.07 6.57
CA THR A 5 20.81 -13.87 6.46
C THR A 5 20.97 -13.11 7.77
N GLN A 6 20.27 -13.53 8.84
CA GLN A 6 20.22 -12.84 10.14
C GLN A 6 19.77 -11.37 10.04
N HIS A 7 18.84 -11.08 9.13
CA HIS A 7 18.27 -9.74 8.97
C HIS A 7 16.87 -9.63 9.60
N ALA A 8 16.57 -8.47 10.15
CA ALA A 8 15.25 -8.14 10.66
C ALA A 8 14.73 -6.85 10.01
N PHE A 9 13.42 -6.82 9.75
CA PHE A 9 12.71 -5.63 9.32
C PHE A 9 11.83 -5.18 10.47
N VAL A 10 11.94 -3.92 10.87
CA VAL A 10 11.20 -3.34 11.97
C VAL A 10 10.46 -2.11 11.47
N GLY A 11 9.13 -2.16 11.49
CA GLY A 11 8.28 -1.01 11.18
C GLY A 11 7.97 -0.20 12.43
N ASP A 12 7.89 1.12 12.30
CA ASP A 12 7.54 2.01 13.40
C ASP A 12 6.19 2.73 13.20
N TYR A 13 5.78 3.48 14.23
CA TYR A 13 4.54 4.26 14.20
C TYR A 13 4.56 5.46 13.25
N SER A 14 5.74 5.87 12.76
CA SER A 14 5.90 6.95 11.79
C SER A 14 5.81 6.48 10.33
N GLY A 15 5.71 5.17 10.09
CA GLY A 15 5.67 4.59 8.75
C GLY A 15 7.05 4.29 8.18
N GLN A 16 8.12 4.36 8.99
CA GLN A 16 9.45 3.96 8.56
C GLN A 16 9.68 2.47 8.84
N ILE A 17 10.42 1.83 7.95
CA ILE A 17 10.85 0.45 8.13
C ILE A 17 12.38 0.43 8.18
N THR A 18 12.93 -0.08 9.26
CA THR A 18 14.37 -0.19 9.46
C THR A 18 14.82 -1.61 9.18
N LEU A 19 15.83 -1.75 8.30
CA LEU A 19 16.53 -3.02 8.07
C LEU A 19 17.71 -3.11 9.02
N LEU A 20 17.69 -4.15 9.85
CA LEU A 20 18.71 -4.45 10.84
C LEU A 20 19.44 -5.73 10.44
N LYS A 21 20.76 -5.75 10.65
CA LYS A 21 21.57 -6.97 10.67
C LYS A 21 21.81 -7.36 12.13
N LEU A 22 21.50 -8.59 12.48
CA LEU A 22 21.70 -9.13 13.82
C LEU A 22 23.04 -9.87 13.88
N GLU A 23 23.82 -9.60 14.92
CA GLU A 23 25.13 -10.24 15.14
C GLU A 23 25.20 -10.70 16.61
N GLY A 24 24.76 -11.94 16.87
CA GLY A 24 24.67 -12.47 18.23
C GLY A 24 23.64 -11.71 19.08
N GLN A 25 24.10 -10.96 20.08
CA GLN A 25 23.25 -10.12 20.95
C GLN A 25 23.21 -8.64 20.55
N THR A 26 23.89 -8.26 19.46
CA THR A 26 23.92 -6.89 18.96
C THR A 26 23.18 -6.77 17.62
N TYR A 27 22.88 -5.54 17.23
CA TYR A 27 22.32 -5.24 15.92
C TYR A 27 23.00 -4.01 15.32
N SER A 28 23.02 -3.94 13.99
CA SER A 28 23.43 -2.75 13.25
C SER A 28 22.33 -2.36 12.26
N THR A 29 22.10 -1.05 12.13
CA THR A 29 21.15 -0.52 11.16
C THR A 29 21.83 -0.43 9.79
N ILE A 30 21.25 -1.10 8.79
CA ILE A 30 21.76 -1.06 7.42
C ILE A 30 21.13 0.11 6.67
N THR A 31 19.80 0.20 6.69
CA THR A 31 19.06 1.24 5.95
C THR A 31 17.66 1.43 6.51
N THR A 32 17.01 2.51 6.08
CA THR A 32 15.62 2.82 6.38
C THR A 32 14.84 2.99 5.07
N LEU A 33 13.70 2.32 4.99
CA LEU A 33 12.74 2.45 3.89
C LEU A 33 11.66 3.44 4.33
N LYS A 34 11.44 4.46 3.51
CA LYS A 34 10.45 5.52 3.75
C LYS A 34 9.47 5.55 2.60
N GLY A 35 8.18 5.50 2.91
CA GLY A 35 7.13 5.54 1.88
C GLY A 35 5.72 5.61 2.45
N HIS A 36 5.48 4.97 3.59
CA HIS A 36 4.21 5.06 4.29
C HIS A 36 4.03 6.40 5.01
N GLU A 37 2.78 6.86 5.07
CA GLU A 37 2.35 8.08 5.77
C GLU A 37 1.70 7.78 7.13
N GLY A 38 1.66 6.50 7.53
CA GLY A 38 1.09 6.05 8.79
C GLY A 38 1.83 4.85 9.37
N SER A 39 1.49 4.48 10.61
CA SER A 39 2.15 3.40 11.35
C SER A 39 2.16 2.09 10.57
N ILE A 40 3.29 1.40 10.56
CA ILE A 40 3.39 0.06 9.98
C ILE A 40 2.61 -0.92 10.85
N GLY A 41 1.57 -1.54 10.28
CA GLY A 41 0.72 -2.53 10.94
C GLY A 41 1.15 -3.97 10.66
N ALA A 42 1.73 -4.22 9.49
CA ALA A 42 2.13 -5.56 9.06
C ALA A 42 3.39 -5.52 8.21
N LEU A 43 4.22 -6.56 8.35
CA LEU A 43 5.37 -6.83 7.49
C LEU A 43 5.36 -8.30 7.09
N TRP A 44 5.72 -8.59 5.83
CA TRP A 44 5.95 -9.96 5.36
C TRP A 44 7.17 -10.01 4.45
N TRP A 45 8.10 -10.93 4.71
CA TRP A 45 9.34 -11.09 3.95
C TRP A 45 9.31 -12.38 3.12
N ASP A 46 9.65 -12.27 1.85
CA ASP A 46 9.98 -13.41 0.98
C ASP A 46 11.49 -13.45 0.71
N PRO A 47 12.25 -14.37 1.34
CA PRO A 47 13.70 -14.46 1.16
C PRO A 47 14.09 -14.93 -0.25
N VAL A 48 13.22 -15.64 -0.97
CA VAL A 48 13.54 -16.21 -2.29
C VAL A 48 13.56 -15.11 -3.34
N LYS A 49 12.48 -14.29 -3.40
CA LYS A 49 12.41 -13.16 -4.32
C LYS A 49 13.02 -11.88 -3.77
N ARG A 50 13.33 -11.86 -2.47
CA ARG A 50 13.77 -10.68 -1.71
C ARG A 50 12.77 -9.53 -1.79
N TRP A 51 11.49 -9.89 -1.64
CA TRP A 51 10.39 -8.95 -1.58
C TRP A 51 9.97 -8.75 -0.14
N LEU A 52 9.93 -7.49 0.28
CA LEU A 52 9.30 -7.10 1.52
C LEU A 52 7.92 -6.53 1.19
N PHE A 53 6.90 -6.95 1.92
CA PHE A 53 5.58 -6.34 1.87
C PHE A 53 5.34 -5.61 3.19
N SER A 54 4.86 -4.38 3.14
CA SER A 54 4.48 -3.60 4.30
C SER A 54 3.06 -3.08 4.16
N GLY A 55 2.27 -3.23 5.21
CA GLY A 55 0.91 -2.68 5.29
C GLY A 55 0.84 -1.68 6.43
N ALA A 56 0.14 -0.58 6.22
CA ALA A 56 0.14 0.54 7.16
C ALA A 56 -1.25 1.12 7.44
N SER A 57 -1.29 2.04 8.41
CA SER A 57 -2.47 2.83 8.76
C SER A 57 -2.84 3.90 7.72
N ASP A 58 -2.05 4.07 6.65
CA ASP A 58 -2.40 4.91 5.49
C ASP A 58 -3.26 4.15 4.44
N HIS A 59 -3.72 2.95 4.79
CA HIS A 59 -4.58 2.06 3.99
C HIS A 59 -3.88 1.46 2.77
N SER A 60 -2.57 1.67 2.65
CA SER A 60 -1.77 1.17 1.54
C SER A 60 -0.92 -0.01 1.97
N ILE A 61 -0.53 -0.78 0.96
CA ILE A 61 0.50 -1.79 1.04
C ILE A 61 1.60 -1.41 0.06
N ILE A 62 2.85 -1.50 0.48
CA ILE A 62 4.01 -1.31 -0.40
C ILE A 62 4.77 -2.63 -0.50
N MET A 63 5.04 -3.05 -1.73
CA MET A 63 6.04 -4.10 -2.01
C MET A 63 7.37 -3.42 -2.33
N TRP A 64 8.42 -3.84 -1.64
CA TRP A 64 9.79 -3.38 -1.82
C TRP A 64 10.63 -4.51 -2.39
N ASP A 65 11.21 -4.27 -3.58
CA ASP A 65 12.22 -5.16 -4.14
C ASP A 65 13.59 -4.79 -3.58
N ILE A 66 14.06 -5.57 -2.61
CA ILE A 66 15.32 -5.32 -1.89
C ILE A 66 16.50 -6.03 -2.59
N GLY A 67 16.22 -7.02 -3.45
CA GLY A 67 17.23 -7.88 -4.06
C GLY A 67 17.47 -7.66 -5.56
N GLY A 68 16.58 -6.98 -6.25
CA GLY A 68 16.61 -6.78 -7.70
C GLY A 68 17.49 -5.61 -8.15
N ARG A 69 17.98 -5.70 -9.40
CA ARG A 69 18.92 -4.75 -10.03
C ARG A 69 18.45 -3.27 -10.12
N LYS A 70 17.24 -2.93 -9.65
CA LYS A 70 16.66 -1.57 -9.77
C LYS A 70 15.92 -1.03 -8.53
N GLY A 71 15.80 -1.77 -7.43
CA GLY A 71 15.18 -1.23 -6.18
C GLY A 71 13.75 -0.72 -6.38
N ARG A 72 12.91 -1.54 -7.00
CA ARG A 72 11.54 -1.21 -7.41
C ARG A 72 10.57 -1.18 -6.21
N THR A 73 9.62 -0.25 -6.21
CA THR A 73 8.49 -0.25 -5.27
C THR A 73 7.15 -0.31 -5.98
N LEU A 74 6.23 -1.12 -5.46
CA LEU A 74 4.85 -1.19 -5.95
C LEU A 74 3.90 -0.79 -4.85
N LEU A 75 2.99 0.13 -5.15
CA LEU A 75 1.88 0.49 -4.29
C LEU A 75 0.72 -0.47 -4.56
N LEU A 76 -0.01 -0.87 -3.52
CA LEU A 76 -1.22 -1.66 -3.60
C LEU A 76 -2.24 -1.00 -2.65
N GLN A 77 -3.28 -0.40 -3.23
CA GLN A 77 -4.32 0.34 -2.51
C GLN A 77 -5.70 -0.23 -2.86
N GLY A 78 -6.30 -0.85 -1.86
CA GLY A 78 -7.58 -1.57 -1.97
C GLY A 78 -8.28 -1.75 -0.63
N HIS A 79 -7.83 -1.05 0.41
CA HIS A 79 -8.49 -1.06 1.73
C HIS A 79 -9.02 0.34 2.04
N HIS A 80 -10.09 0.40 2.82
CA HIS A 80 -10.69 1.65 3.28
C HIS A 80 -10.18 2.07 4.66
N GLU A 81 -9.57 1.14 5.39
CA GLU A 81 -9.01 1.32 6.72
C GLU A 81 -7.59 0.74 6.80
N ARG A 82 -6.96 0.86 7.98
CA ARG A 82 -5.61 0.37 8.26
C ARG A 82 -5.41 -1.10 7.86
N VAL A 83 -4.31 -1.38 7.17
CA VAL A 83 -3.89 -2.74 6.85
C VAL A 83 -3.14 -3.33 8.03
N GLN A 84 -3.65 -4.43 8.59
CA GLN A 84 -3.15 -4.97 9.86
C GLN A 84 -2.48 -6.33 9.73
N ALA A 85 -2.76 -7.07 8.66
CA ALA A 85 -2.12 -8.36 8.43
C ALA A 85 -1.78 -8.57 6.96
N LEU A 86 -0.63 -9.22 6.72
CA LEU A 86 -0.14 -9.56 5.39
C LEU A 86 0.41 -10.99 5.38
N ARG A 87 0.21 -11.69 4.27
CA ARG A 87 0.76 -13.03 4.05
C ARG A 87 0.99 -13.24 2.56
N TYR A 88 2.25 -13.43 2.17
CA TYR A 88 2.59 -13.81 0.80
C TYR A 88 2.53 -15.33 0.64
N LEU A 89 1.98 -15.78 -0.48
CA LEU A 89 1.87 -17.18 -0.90
C LEU A 89 2.78 -17.38 -2.12
N PRO A 90 4.02 -17.88 -1.94
CA PRO A 90 5.00 -17.95 -3.03
C PRO A 90 4.57 -18.86 -4.18
N LEU A 91 3.91 -19.98 -3.87
CA LEU A 91 3.46 -20.98 -4.85
C LEU A 91 2.38 -20.43 -5.78
N SER A 92 1.35 -19.79 -5.22
CA SER A 92 0.26 -19.18 -6.01
C SER A 92 0.59 -17.76 -6.48
N ARG A 93 1.72 -17.20 -6.03
CA ARG A 93 2.14 -15.81 -6.31
C ARG A 93 1.07 -14.80 -5.90
N GLN A 94 0.41 -15.04 -4.77
CA GLN A 94 -0.63 -14.17 -4.25
C GLN A 94 -0.19 -13.52 -2.95
N LEU A 95 -0.52 -12.24 -2.78
CA LEU A 95 -0.46 -11.60 -1.48
C LEU A 95 -1.87 -11.57 -0.92
N VAL A 96 -2.06 -12.03 0.31
CA VAL A 96 -3.28 -11.81 1.06
C VAL A 96 -3.04 -10.66 2.03
N SER A 97 -4.04 -9.80 2.16
CA SER A 97 -4.02 -8.68 3.08
C SER A 97 -5.35 -8.53 3.78
N CYS A 98 -5.32 -8.20 5.07
CA CYS A 98 -6.50 -7.97 5.88
C CYS A 98 -6.46 -6.58 6.50
N SER A 99 -7.64 -5.97 6.59
CA SER A 99 -7.82 -4.60 7.06
C SER A 99 -8.80 -4.54 8.24
N ALA A 100 -8.71 -3.43 8.98
CA ALA A 100 -9.65 -3.13 10.06
C ALA A 100 -11.08 -2.87 9.57
N ASP A 101 -11.28 -2.61 8.27
CA ASP A 101 -12.61 -2.56 7.64
C ASP A 101 -13.27 -3.95 7.51
N GLY A 102 -12.51 -5.02 7.79
CA GLY A 102 -12.95 -6.40 7.68
C GLY A 102 -12.90 -6.98 6.28
N ALA A 103 -12.32 -6.27 5.31
CA ALA A 103 -12.03 -6.78 3.98
C ALA A 103 -10.75 -7.62 3.99
N ILE A 104 -10.79 -8.69 3.20
CA ILE A 104 -9.65 -9.53 2.84
C ILE A 104 -9.42 -9.33 1.35
N ALA A 105 -8.26 -8.79 0.98
CA ALA A 105 -7.88 -8.61 -0.42
C ALA A 105 -6.79 -9.62 -0.80
N VAL A 106 -7.02 -10.32 -1.91
CA VAL A 106 -6.09 -11.28 -2.53
C VAL A 106 -5.53 -10.66 -3.80
N TRP A 107 -4.29 -10.22 -3.74
CA TRP A 107 -3.57 -9.56 -4.83
C TRP A 107 -2.87 -10.59 -5.71
N ASN A 108 -3.09 -10.51 -7.02
CA ASN A 108 -2.27 -11.25 -7.96
C ASN A 108 -0.92 -10.52 -8.16
N MET A 109 0.17 -11.17 -7.76
CA MET A 109 1.55 -10.65 -7.88
C MET A 109 2.30 -11.22 -9.08
N ASP A 110 1.64 -12.01 -9.93
CA ASP A 110 2.20 -12.53 -11.17
C ASP A 110 1.94 -11.61 -12.37
N LEU A 111 0.97 -10.72 -12.24
CA LEU A 111 0.63 -9.76 -13.27
C LEU A 111 1.61 -8.57 -13.28
N PRO A 112 1.90 -8.00 -14.45
CA PRO A 112 2.76 -6.83 -14.55
C PRO A 112 2.10 -5.63 -13.88
N ARG A 113 2.82 -5.00 -12.96
CA ARG A 113 2.43 -3.72 -12.34
C ARG A 113 3.37 -2.62 -12.78
N GLU A 114 2.95 -1.37 -12.64
CA GLU A 114 3.74 -0.14 -12.84
C GLU A 114 4.08 0.49 -11.50
N GLU A 115 5.23 1.16 -11.41
CA GLU A 115 5.57 1.94 -10.20
C GLU A 115 4.72 3.20 -10.18
N ALA A 116 4.35 3.65 -8.98
CA ALA A 116 3.72 4.94 -8.83
C ALA A 116 4.70 6.04 -9.28
N PRO A 117 4.22 7.11 -9.95
CA PRO A 117 5.08 8.20 -10.36
C PRO A 117 5.65 8.92 -9.14
N HIS A 118 6.79 9.59 -9.32
CA HIS A 118 7.26 10.52 -8.31
C HIS A 118 6.29 11.70 -8.21
N TRP A 119 5.61 11.82 -7.07
CA TRP A 119 4.69 12.92 -6.81
C TRP A 119 5.48 14.19 -6.50
N LEU A 120 5.42 15.18 -7.40
CA LEU A 120 6.06 16.47 -7.19
C LEU A 120 5.38 17.20 -6.03
N HIS A 121 6.17 17.67 -5.07
CA HIS A 121 5.69 18.65 -4.11
C HIS A 121 5.40 19.95 -4.86
N SER A 122 4.14 20.36 -4.83
CA SER A 122 3.68 21.59 -5.46
C SER A 122 2.52 22.12 -4.64
N ASP A 123 2.69 23.36 -4.20
CA ASP A 123 1.72 24.08 -3.38
C ASP A 123 0.70 24.85 -4.25
N SER A 124 0.76 24.67 -5.58
CA SER A 124 -0.15 25.28 -6.54
C SER A 124 -0.56 24.32 -7.65
N CYS A 125 -1.74 24.57 -8.22
CA CYS A 125 -2.25 23.81 -9.35
C CYS A 125 -1.36 24.05 -10.58
N GLN A 126 -0.79 22.98 -11.15
CA GLN A 126 0.06 23.08 -12.33
C GLN A 126 -0.69 23.45 -13.63
N ARG A 127 -2.03 23.59 -13.57
CA ARG A 127 -2.87 23.97 -14.72
C ARG A 127 -3.39 25.41 -14.66
N CYS A 128 -3.76 25.90 -13.48
CA CYS A 128 -4.32 27.25 -13.31
C CYS A 128 -3.52 28.13 -12.34
N GLU A 129 -2.40 27.63 -11.83
CA GLU A 129 -1.47 28.31 -10.91
C GLU A 129 -2.08 28.72 -9.57
N GLN A 130 -3.36 28.44 -9.34
CA GLN A 130 -4.02 28.71 -8.08
C GLN A 130 -3.38 27.89 -6.96
N PRO A 131 -3.03 28.51 -5.83
CA PRO A 131 -2.46 27.80 -4.69
C PRO A 131 -3.46 26.78 -4.14
N PHE A 132 -2.96 25.65 -3.65
CA PHE A 132 -3.73 24.77 -2.80
C PHE A 132 -3.86 25.45 -1.45
N PHE A 133 -4.90 26.27 -1.31
CA PHE A 133 -5.37 26.62 0.01
C PHE A 133 -5.83 25.32 0.65
N TRP A 134 -5.00 24.79 1.56
CA TRP A 134 -5.41 23.77 2.52
C TRP A 134 -6.78 24.19 3.03
N ASN A 135 -7.83 23.46 2.68
CA ASN A 135 -9.14 23.78 3.16
C ASN A 135 -9.15 23.39 4.64
N ILE A 136 -8.68 24.29 5.49
CA ILE A 136 -8.50 24.08 6.93
C ILE A 136 -9.77 23.48 7.52
N LYS A 137 -10.94 23.92 7.02
CA LYS A 137 -12.25 23.39 7.39
C LYS A 137 -12.44 21.93 6.99
N GLN A 138 -12.20 21.57 5.72
CA GLN A 138 -12.29 20.18 5.27
C GLN A 138 -11.25 19.28 5.95
N MET A 139 -10.05 19.78 6.24
CA MET A 139 -9.03 19.05 7.01
C MET A 139 -9.46 18.82 8.46
N TRP A 140 -10.11 19.80 9.08
CA TRP A 140 -10.71 19.67 10.41
C TRP A 140 -11.87 18.67 10.41
N ASP A 141 -12.70 18.71 9.37
CA ASP A 141 -13.89 17.88 9.23
C ASP A 141 -13.53 16.41 8.93
N THR A 142 -12.53 16.17 8.08
CA THR A 142 -12.11 14.80 7.70
C THR A 142 -10.99 14.23 8.59
N LYS A 143 -10.36 15.05 9.45
CA LYS A 143 -9.19 14.67 10.28
C LYS A 143 -8.02 14.06 9.48
N THR A 144 -7.97 14.29 8.16
CA THR A 144 -6.91 13.77 7.30
C THR A 144 -5.93 14.89 6.96
N LEU A 145 -4.76 14.90 7.58
CA LEU A 145 -3.59 15.64 7.11
C LEU A 145 -2.96 14.85 5.97
N GLY A 146 -3.49 14.97 4.75
CA GLY A 146 -2.97 14.24 3.58
C GLY A 146 -2.21 15.16 2.64
N LEU A 147 -0.89 14.95 2.49
CA LEU A 147 -0.02 15.79 1.65
C LEU A 147 -0.27 15.64 0.13
N ARG A 148 -1.19 14.74 -0.30
CA ARG A 148 -1.30 14.29 -1.70
C ARG A 148 -2.73 14.17 -2.25
N GLN A 149 -3.70 14.86 -1.66
CA GLN A 149 -5.11 14.74 -2.08
C GLN A 149 -5.39 15.32 -3.47
N HIS A 150 -4.53 16.21 -3.98
CA HIS A 150 -4.69 16.91 -5.25
C HIS A 150 -3.86 16.37 -6.42
N HIS A 151 -3.00 15.38 -6.20
CA HIS A 151 -2.15 14.82 -7.25
C HIS A 151 -2.90 13.79 -8.11
N CYS A 152 -2.62 13.79 -9.41
CA CYS A 152 -3.01 12.72 -10.31
C CYS A 152 -2.25 11.43 -9.96
N ARG A 153 -2.96 10.32 -9.78
CA ARG A 153 -2.33 9.06 -9.39
C ARG A 153 -1.51 8.39 -10.51
N LYS A 154 -1.78 8.71 -11.78
CA LYS A 154 -1.03 8.18 -12.93
C LYS A 154 0.25 8.97 -13.26
N CYS A 155 0.18 10.30 -13.32
CA CYS A 155 1.33 11.13 -13.73
C CYS A 155 1.96 11.97 -12.61
N GLY A 156 1.33 12.03 -11.45
CA GLY A 156 1.81 12.79 -10.30
C GLY A 156 1.75 14.31 -10.39
N LYS A 157 1.12 14.88 -11.43
CA LYS A 157 0.86 16.32 -11.50
C LYS A 157 -0.12 16.75 -10.42
N ALA A 158 0.15 17.90 -9.80
CA ALA A 158 -0.70 18.53 -8.81
C ALA A 158 -1.81 19.35 -9.50
N ILE A 159 -3.07 18.95 -9.38
CA ILE A 159 -4.19 19.60 -10.09
C ILE A 159 -5.37 19.82 -9.15
N CYS A 160 -5.90 21.04 -9.06
CA CYS A 160 -7.02 21.37 -8.18
C CYS A 160 -8.36 20.81 -8.68
N GLY A 161 -9.33 20.69 -7.77
CA GLY A 161 -10.67 20.14 -8.07
C GLY A 161 -11.42 20.88 -9.18
N LYS A 162 -11.20 22.19 -9.33
CA LYS A 162 -11.78 23.00 -10.42
C LYS A 162 -11.20 22.66 -11.79
N CYS A 163 -9.92 22.27 -11.83
CA CYS A 163 -9.20 21.96 -13.06
C CYS A 163 -9.35 20.51 -13.53
N SER A 164 -9.72 19.60 -12.63
CA SER A 164 -10.10 18.24 -12.96
C SER A 164 -10.86 17.61 -11.78
N SER A 165 -11.96 16.94 -12.11
CA SER A 165 -12.78 16.15 -11.18
C SER A 165 -12.81 14.67 -11.55
N LYS A 166 -11.92 14.25 -12.45
CA LYS A 166 -11.91 12.88 -12.98
C LYS A 166 -11.31 11.92 -11.96
N ASN A 167 -11.98 10.79 -11.78
CA ASN A 167 -11.51 9.67 -11.01
C ASN A 167 -11.57 8.40 -11.86
N SER A 168 -10.63 7.48 -11.66
CA SER A 168 -10.63 6.16 -12.29
C SER A 168 -10.01 5.16 -11.33
N THR A 169 -10.33 3.88 -11.49
CA THR A 169 -9.45 2.79 -11.05
C THR A 169 -8.25 2.71 -11.99
N TYR A 170 -7.11 2.23 -11.48
CA TYR A 170 -5.95 1.91 -12.29
C TYR A 170 -5.14 0.80 -11.60
N PRO A 171 -5.65 -0.46 -11.61
CA PRO A 171 -5.06 -1.59 -10.90
C PRO A 171 -3.60 -1.89 -11.26
N ILE A 172 -3.15 -1.54 -12.47
CA ILE A 172 -1.75 -1.72 -12.90
C ILE A 172 -0.77 -0.95 -11.98
N MET A 173 -1.13 0.25 -11.50
CA MET A 173 -0.37 0.97 -10.46
C MET A 173 -0.85 0.65 -9.02
N GLY A 174 -1.69 -0.37 -8.88
CA GLY A 174 -2.21 -0.85 -7.61
C GLY A 174 -3.44 -0.13 -7.07
N PHE A 175 -4.10 0.72 -7.86
CA PHE A 175 -5.30 1.43 -7.43
C PHE A 175 -6.56 0.65 -7.80
N GLU A 176 -7.06 -0.18 -6.89
CA GLU A 176 -8.28 -0.98 -7.09
C GLU A 176 -9.56 -0.16 -6.87
N PHE A 177 -9.46 0.95 -6.13
CA PHE A 177 -10.55 1.91 -5.93
C PHE A 177 -10.37 3.18 -6.75
N GLN A 178 -11.44 3.96 -6.86
CA GLN A 178 -11.42 5.21 -7.60
C GLN A 178 -10.43 6.20 -6.98
N VAL A 179 -9.43 6.56 -7.76
CA VAL A 179 -8.45 7.58 -7.40
C VAL A 179 -8.46 8.73 -8.38
N ARG A 180 -8.00 9.89 -7.91
CA ARG A 180 -7.93 11.12 -8.68
C ARG A 180 -7.01 10.97 -9.89
N MET A 181 -7.50 11.31 -11.07
CA MET A 181 -6.75 11.36 -12.32
C MET A 181 -6.91 12.73 -12.97
N CYS A 182 -5.87 13.25 -13.60
CA CYS A 182 -6.04 14.43 -14.45
C CYS A 182 -6.80 14.07 -15.72
N ASP A 183 -7.41 15.06 -16.37
CA ASP A 183 -8.18 14.83 -17.61
C ASP A 183 -7.32 14.14 -18.68
N ASP A 184 -6.07 14.59 -18.87
CA ASP A 184 -5.12 14.00 -19.82
C ASP A 184 -4.92 12.51 -19.53
N CYS A 185 -4.59 12.15 -18.28
CA CYS A 185 -4.37 10.76 -17.89
C CYS A 185 -5.65 9.94 -18.00
N TYR A 186 -6.78 10.49 -17.55
CA TYR A 186 -8.08 9.81 -17.60
C TYR A 186 -8.44 9.40 -19.04
N SER A 187 -8.21 10.28 -20.02
CA SER A 187 -8.47 9.99 -21.43
C SER A 187 -7.59 8.89 -22.02
N THR A 188 -6.40 8.66 -21.45
CA THR A 188 -5.47 7.61 -21.90
C THR A 188 -5.74 6.24 -21.28
N ILE A 189 -6.55 6.15 -20.22
CA ILE A 189 -6.86 4.88 -19.53
C ILE A 189 -7.95 4.16 -20.30
N LYS A 190 -7.64 2.95 -20.77
CA LYS A 190 -8.57 2.08 -21.48
C LYS A 190 -9.37 1.21 -20.50
N GLU A 191 -10.38 0.51 -20.98
CA GLU A 191 -11.17 -0.42 -20.16
C GLU A 191 -10.34 -1.62 -19.68
N GLU A 192 -9.43 -2.12 -20.51
CA GLU A 192 -8.48 -3.19 -20.14
C GLU A 192 -7.59 -2.81 -18.95
N ASP A 193 -7.21 -1.53 -18.84
CA ASP A 193 -6.40 -1.01 -17.74
C ASP A 193 -7.18 -0.88 -16.42
N ARG A 194 -8.50 -1.06 -16.45
CA ARG A 194 -9.39 -0.96 -15.27
C ARG A 194 -9.77 -2.33 -14.70
N ILE A 195 -9.30 -3.42 -15.33
CA ILE A 195 -9.56 -4.78 -14.86
C ILE A 195 -8.90 -4.97 -13.49
N PRO A 196 -9.65 -5.35 -12.44
CA PRO A 196 -9.10 -5.55 -11.11
C PRO A 196 -7.97 -6.57 -11.08
N MET A 197 -6.93 -6.28 -10.31
CA MET A 197 -5.79 -7.18 -10.09
C MET A 197 -5.76 -7.73 -8.66
N ALA A 198 -6.82 -7.46 -7.91
CA ALA A 198 -7.11 -8.03 -6.61
C ALA A 198 -8.56 -8.53 -6.54
N LEU A 199 -8.77 -9.59 -5.77
CA LEU A 199 -10.10 -10.08 -5.40
C LEU A 199 -10.40 -9.69 -3.95
N PHE A 200 -11.61 -9.25 -3.69
CA PHE A 200 -12.05 -8.80 -2.37
C PHE A 200 -13.06 -9.77 -1.76
N HIS A 201 -12.85 -10.09 -0.50
CA HIS A 201 -13.72 -10.95 0.31
C HIS A 201 -14.07 -10.23 1.61
N GLU A 202 -15.25 -10.52 2.15
CA GLU A 202 -15.73 -9.93 3.39
C GLU A 202 -15.54 -10.89 4.57
N GLY A 203 -14.68 -10.53 5.51
CA GLY A 203 -14.47 -11.28 6.76
C GLY A 203 -15.60 -11.10 7.77
N LYS A 204 -16.42 -10.05 7.60
CA LYS A 204 -17.56 -9.68 8.48
C LYS A 204 -17.15 -9.39 9.93
N HIS A 205 -15.90 -9.01 10.17
CA HIS A 205 -15.37 -8.53 11.45
C HIS A 205 -14.07 -7.77 11.18
N ASN A 206 -13.64 -6.92 12.10
CA ASN A 206 -12.34 -6.24 11.99
C ASN A 206 -11.22 -7.29 12.03
N ILE A 207 -10.27 -7.28 11.10
CA ILE A 207 -9.19 -8.27 11.10
C ILE A 207 -7.88 -7.61 11.52
N SER A 208 -7.38 -8.02 12.68
CA SER A 208 -6.11 -7.54 13.22
C SER A 208 -4.95 -8.47 12.90
N HIS A 209 -5.19 -9.79 12.89
CA HIS A 209 -4.20 -10.79 12.51
C HIS A 209 -4.87 -11.88 11.67
N MET A 210 -4.05 -12.55 10.86
CA MET A 210 -4.43 -13.75 10.15
C MET A 210 -3.32 -14.78 10.22
N ASP A 211 -3.69 -16.05 10.13
CA ASP A 211 -2.77 -17.12 9.79
C ASP A 211 -3.41 -18.07 8.77
N MET A 212 -2.57 -18.77 8.02
CA MET A 212 -3.01 -19.68 6.96
C MET A 212 -2.31 -21.03 7.09
N ASP A 213 -3.12 -22.07 7.14
CA ASP A 213 -2.68 -23.45 6.93
C ASP A 213 -2.86 -23.80 5.45
N LEU A 214 -1.75 -23.65 4.71
CA LEU A 214 -1.71 -23.91 3.28
C LEU A 214 -1.91 -25.38 2.93
N SER A 215 -1.61 -26.31 3.84
CA SER A 215 -1.80 -27.74 3.60
C SER A 215 -3.27 -28.13 3.58
N ARG A 216 -4.09 -27.43 4.39
CA ARG A 216 -5.53 -27.64 4.52
C ARG A 216 -6.36 -26.65 3.71
N GLY A 217 -5.73 -25.61 3.15
CA GLY A 217 -6.42 -24.52 2.48
C GLY A 217 -7.32 -23.72 3.43
N LEU A 218 -6.94 -23.66 4.71
CA LEU A 218 -7.70 -22.95 5.74
C LEU A 218 -7.00 -21.65 6.12
N MET A 219 -7.79 -20.63 6.39
CA MET A 219 -7.35 -19.36 6.94
C MET A 219 -8.10 -19.13 8.24
N VAL A 220 -7.38 -18.67 9.26
CA VAL A 220 -7.96 -18.16 10.50
C VAL A 220 -7.69 -16.66 10.58
N THR A 221 -8.69 -15.91 11.02
CA THR A 221 -8.63 -14.47 11.22
C THR A 221 -9.04 -14.13 12.63
N CYS A 222 -8.36 -13.16 13.26
CA CYS A 222 -8.76 -12.67 14.57
C CYS A 222 -8.86 -11.14 14.61
N GLY A 223 -9.91 -10.67 15.28
CA GLY A 223 -10.24 -9.26 15.38
C GLY A 223 -10.02 -8.65 16.73
N SER A 224 -10.01 -7.31 16.77
CA SER A 224 -10.02 -6.55 18.02
C SER A 224 -11.31 -6.72 18.82
N ASP A 225 -12.36 -7.22 18.19
CA ASP A 225 -13.66 -7.56 18.79
C ASP A 225 -13.68 -8.92 19.49
N ARG A 226 -12.53 -9.60 19.59
CA ARG A 226 -12.36 -10.94 20.18
C ARG A 226 -13.08 -12.05 19.40
N ILE A 227 -13.36 -11.81 18.13
CA ILE A 227 -13.87 -12.83 17.21
C ILE A 227 -12.70 -13.55 16.53
N VAL A 228 -12.78 -14.88 16.48
CA VAL A 228 -11.90 -15.73 15.69
C VAL A 228 -12.77 -16.49 14.69
N LYS A 229 -12.44 -16.42 13.41
CA LYS A 229 -13.13 -17.10 12.32
C LYS A 229 -12.14 -17.88 11.47
#